data_AF-A0A7V6D021-F1
#
_entry.id   AF-A0A7V6D021-F1
#
_cell.length_a   1.000
_cell.length_b   1.000
_cell.length_c   1.000
_cell.angle_alpha   90.00
_cell.angle_beta   90.00
_cell.angle_gamma   90.00
#
_symmetry.space_group_name_H-M   'P 1'
#
loop_
_entity.id
_entity.type
_entity.pdbx_description
1 polymer ?
#
loop_
_entity_poly.entity_id
_entity_poly.type
_entity_poly.pdbx_seq_one_letter_code
_entity_poly.pdbx_strand_id
1 'polypeptide(L)' 'MKLKTHKTAKKRVIKTKSGVFRKPAAISHLRTHKSDRDTKKRAVAKADIKKLKRMIPGL' A
#
# COMPACT_ATOMS: atom_id res chain seq x y z
N MET A 1 -12.98 -4.34 -24.30
CA MET A 1 -11.57 -4.43 -23.83
C MET A 1 -11.54 -4.53 -22.30
N LYS A 2 -10.67 -5.38 -21.70
CA LYS A 2 -10.47 -5.44 -20.23
C LYS A 2 -9.46 -4.39 -19.77
N LEU A 3 -9.75 -3.68 -18.68
CA LEU A 3 -8.83 -2.68 -18.11
C LEU A 3 -7.57 -3.35 -17.56
N LYS A 4 -6.39 -2.85 -17.94
CA LYS A 4 -5.10 -3.35 -17.45
C LYS A 4 -4.83 -2.84 -16.04
N THR A 5 -4.26 -3.69 -15.19
CA THR A 5 -3.86 -3.33 -13.82
C THR A 5 -2.42 -2.84 -13.79
N HIS A 6 -2.15 -1.82 -12.99
CA HIS A 6 -0.78 -1.36 -12.74
C HIS A 6 -0.05 -2.36 -11.81
N LYS A 7 0.78 -3.22 -12.42
CA LYS A 7 1.38 -4.39 -11.74
C LYS A 7 2.20 -4.03 -10.49
N THR A 8 2.96 -2.95 -10.52
CA THR A 8 3.80 -2.55 -9.37
C THR A 8 2.97 -2.05 -8.19
N ALA A 9 1.87 -1.34 -8.45
CA ALA A 9 0.93 -0.93 -7.42
C ALA A 9 0.22 -2.16 -6.82
N LYS A 10 -0.21 -3.11 -7.67
CA LYS A 10 -0.86 -4.36 -7.22
C LYS A 10 0.03 -5.19 -6.29
N LYS A 11 1.35 -5.20 -6.51
CA LYS A 11 2.32 -5.91 -5.64
C LYS A 11 2.52 -5.23 -4.27
N ARG A 12 2.23 -3.93 -4.15
CA ARG A 12 2.53 -3.14 -2.93
C ARG A 12 1.32 -2.97 -2.01
N VAL A 13 0.13 -3.32 -2.47
CA VAL A 13 -1.14 -3.05 -1.80
C VAL A 13 -1.96 -4.32 -1.68
N ILE A 14 -2.54 -4.55 -0.51
CA ILE A 14 -3.35 -5.75 -0.22
C ILE A 14 -4.75 -5.30 0.16
N LYS A 15 -5.75 -5.78 -0.60
CA LYS A 15 -7.17 -5.62 -0.27
C LYS A 15 -7.60 -6.75 0.66
N THR A 16 -8.27 -6.40 1.74
CA THR A 16 -8.88 -7.33 2.71
C THR A 16 -10.34 -6.93 2.93
N LYS A 17 -11.11 -7.74 3.67
CA LYS A 17 -12.50 -7.40 4.01
C LYS A 17 -12.62 -6.06 4.77
N SER A 18 -11.62 -5.73 5.59
CA SER A 18 -11.60 -4.50 6.41
C SER A 18 -11.04 -3.28 5.69
N GLY A 19 -10.40 -3.45 4.52
CA GLY A 19 -9.88 -2.33 3.74
C GLY A 19 -8.61 -2.63 2.97
N VAL A 20 -7.94 -1.55 2.57
CA VAL A 20 -6.74 -1.56 1.73
C VAL A 20 -5.52 -1.25 2.58
N PHE A 21 -4.52 -2.14 2.57
CA PHE A 21 -3.34 -2.06 3.43
C PHE A 21 -2.04 -2.03 2.65
N ARG A 22 -1.01 -1.38 3.21
CA ARG A 22 0.36 -1.31 2.66
C ARG A 22 1.41 -1.47 3.76
N LYS A 23 2.62 -1.87 3.38
CA LYS A 23 3.78 -1.82 4.28
C LYS A 23 4.26 -0.37 4.47
N PRO A 24 4.71 0.01 5.68
CA PRO A 24 5.32 1.33 5.90
C PRO A 24 6.59 1.50 5.06
N ALA A 25 6.94 2.75 4.76
CA ALA A 25 8.20 3.09 4.10
C ALA A 25 9.36 3.17 5.12
N ALA A 26 10.60 3.29 4.61
CA ALA A 26 11.80 3.51 5.42
C ALA A 26 12.01 2.49 6.57
N ILE A 27 11.77 1.20 6.28
CA ILE A 27 11.97 0.10 7.22
C ILE A 27 13.36 -0.56 7.06
N SER A 28 13.95 -0.48 5.85
CA SER A 28 15.08 -1.34 5.49
C SER A 28 16.46 -0.77 5.84
N HIS A 29 16.68 0.53 5.71
CA HIS A 29 17.99 1.17 5.86
C HIS A 29 17.91 2.41 6.75
N LEU A 30 19.06 2.84 7.30
CA LEU A 30 19.20 3.98 8.22
C LEU A 30 18.41 3.84 9.53
N ARG A 31 18.50 2.66 10.16
CA ARG A 31 17.79 2.35 11.41
C ARG A 31 18.50 2.85 12.67
N THR A 32 19.82 3.03 12.63
CA THR A 32 20.67 3.30 13.80
C THR A 32 20.27 4.54 14.61
N HIS A 33 19.72 5.57 13.95
CA HIS A 33 19.30 6.82 14.60
C HIS A 33 17.77 6.96 14.67
N LYS A 34 17.02 5.85 14.55
CA LYS A 34 15.55 5.84 14.63
C LYS A 34 15.13 4.99 15.82
N SER A 35 14.11 5.44 16.54
CA SER A 35 13.44 4.61 17.55
C SER A 35 12.88 3.35 16.90
N ASP A 36 12.60 2.33 17.72
CA ASP A 36 11.89 1.15 17.25
C ASP A 36 10.55 1.54 16.63
N ARG A 37 10.28 0.98 15.44
CA ARG A 37 9.09 1.28 14.64
C ARG A 37 8.33 0.00 14.35
N ASP A 38 7.01 0.11 14.42
CA ASP A 38 6.11 -0.95 14.00
C ASP A 38 6.19 -1.19 12.49
N THR A 39 6.42 -2.45 12.11
CA THR A 39 6.52 -2.92 10.72
C THR A 39 5.23 -3.59 10.22
N LYS A 40 4.17 -3.56 11.02
CA LYS A 40 2.84 -4.05 10.64
C LYS A 40 2.29 -3.24 9.46
N LYS A 41 1.43 -3.91 8.68
CA LYS A 41 0.74 -3.28 7.55
C LYS A 41 -0.21 -2.22 8.09
N ARG A 42 -0.27 -1.06 7.42
CA ARG A 42 -1.15 0.06 7.78
C ARG A 42 -2.18 0.29 6.70
N ALA A 43 -3.36 0.74 7.11
CA ALA A 43 -4.41 1.12 6.18
C ALA A 43 -3.94 2.26 5.27
N VAL A 44 -4.36 2.23 4.01
CA VAL A 44 -4.13 3.33 3.07
C VAL A 44 -5.08 4.47 3.43
N ALA A 45 -4.57 5.71 3.40
CA ALA A 45 -5.37 6.90 3.68
C ALA A 45 -6.53 7.03 2.68
N LYS A 46 -7.69 7.52 3.15
CA LYS A 46 -8.91 7.65 2.34
C LYS A 46 -8.68 8.47 1.07
N ALA A 47 -7.84 9.51 1.14
CA ALA A 47 -7.47 10.35 0.02
C ALA A 47 -6.77 9.57 -1.12
N ASP A 48 -5.94 8.59 -0.77
CA ASP A 48 -5.16 7.80 -1.72
C ASP A 48 -5.97 6.66 -2.37
N ILE A 49 -7.08 6.25 -1.75
CA ILE A 49 -7.91 5.13 -2.25
C ILE A 49 -8.46 5.43 -3.64
N LYS A 50 -8.90 6.67 -3.91
CA LYS A 50 -9.43 7.06 -5.23
C LYS A 50 -8.37 6.88 -6.32
N LYS A 51 -7.11 7.24 -6.03
CA LYS A 51 -5.98 7.08 -6.95
C LYS A 51 -5.65 5.59 -7.17
N LEU A 52 -5.67 4.78 -6.11
CA LEU A 52 -5.41 3.34 -6.22
C LEU A 52 -6.47 2.60 -7.06
N LYS A 53 -7.75 2.93 -6.91
CA LYS A 53 -8.83 2.34 -7.72
C LYS A 53 -8.68 2.63 -9.21
N ARG A 54 -8.13 3.80 -9.57
CA ARG A 54 -7.82 4.14 -10.97
C ARG A 54 -6.66 3.29 -11.52
N MET A 55 -5.66 3.00 -10.70
CA MET A 55 -4.49 2.20 -11.11
C MET A 55 -4.74 0.70 -11.10
N ILE A 56 -5.62 0.22 -10.21
CA ILE A 56 -5.94 -1.18 -10.02
C ILE A 56 -7.46 -1.32 -10.07
N PRO A 57 -8.01 -1.54 -11.27
CA PRO A 57 -9.43 -1.86 -11.43
C PRO A 57 -9.81 -3.10 -10.58
N GLY A 58 -10.86 -2.99 -9.77
CA GLY A 58 -11.33 -4.05 -8.86
C GLY A 58 -10.73 -4.02 -7.44
N LEU A 59 -9.89 -3.03 -7.14
CA LEU A 59 -9.39 -2.78 -5.77
C LEU A 59 -10.47 -2.32 -4.80
#